data_AF-A0A1M4S119-F1
#
_entry.id   AF-A0A1M4S119-F1
#
_cell.length_a   1.000
_cell.length_b   1.000
_cell.length_c   1.000
_cell.angle_alpha   90.00
_cell.angle_beta   90.00
_cell.angle_gamma   90.00
#
_symmetry.space_group_name_H-M   'P 1'
#
loop_
_entity.id
_entity.type
_entity.pdbx_description
1 polymer ?
#
loop_
_entity_poly.entity_id
_entity_poly.type
_entity_poly.pdbx_seq_one_letter_code
_entity_poly.pdbx_strand_id
1 'polypeptide(L)'
;MRVRRPVLAGEEVTGRQVLVIVAVLVGIGVFWVLFTVGYLFLSSVQVERSEARASASASAAGVQVGAPCPADVEHLDEILAIEGDSLPEGTEVVSVEPAVNFADAIPGGWGYVIEFTASDQAIRDYVTGLGHNGEYLDDYPTTQAGADGAEDVDLSRVSAPWMTGFGNTDLILERPLGRGWLVIRGGGM
;
A
#
# COMPACT_ATOMS: atom_id res chain seq x y z
N MET A 1 -35.62 74.84 46.25
CA MET A 1 -34.80 74.19 45.21
C MET A 1 -33.70 73.40 45.94
N ARG A 2 -33.86 72.07 46.11
CA ARG A 2 -32.92 71.19 46.84
C ARG A 2 -32.16 70.36 45.80
N VAL A 3 -30.88 70.66 45.60
CA VAL A 3 -30.01 69.91 44.69
C VAL A 3 -29.57 68.62 45.40
N ARG A 4 -30.10 67.47 44.97
CA ARG A 4 -29.52 66.16 45.32
C ARG A 4 -28.40 65.88 44.31
N ARG A 5 -27.15 65.87 44.77
CA ARG A 5 -26.04 65.26 44.01
C ARG A 5 -26.13 63.74 44.16
N PRO A 6 -26.00 62.95 43.09
CA PRO A 6 -25.81 61.51 43.20
C PRO A 6 -24.34 61.23 43.58
N VAL A 7 -24.14 60.46 44.64
CA VAL A 7 -22.85 59.87 44.98
C VAL A 7 -22.67 58.67 44.06
N LEU A 8 -21.75 58.78 43.10
CA LEU A 8 -21.23 57.63 42.36
C LEU A 8 -20.30 56.88 43.31
N ALA A 9 -20.73 55.68 43.73
CA ALA A 9 -19.86 54.74 44.42
C ALA A 9 -18.85 54.20 43.39
N GLY A 10 -17.69 54.84 43.32
CA GLY A 10 -16.51 54.26 42.67
C GLY A 10 -15.92 53.23 43.62
N GLU A 11 -16.04 51.95 43.26
CA GLU A 11 -15.34 50.88 43.97
C GLU A 11 -13.85 51.01 43.65
N GLU A 12 -13.05 51.43 44.63
CA GLU A 12 -11.58 51.51 44.49
C GLU A 12 -11.01 50.08 44.40
N VAL A 13 -10.81 49.60 43.17
CA VAL A 13 -10.09 48.35 42.92
C VAL A 13 -8.66 48.52 43.42
N THR A 14 -8.36 47.90 44.57
CA THR A 14 -7.05 48.00 45.22
C THR A 14 -5.98 47.39 44.31
N GLY A 15 -4.75 47.93 44.28
CA GLY A 15 -3.67 47.43 43.40
C GLY A 15 -3.38 45.92 43.50
N ARG A 16 -3.73 45.29 44.63
CA ARG A 16 -3.67 43.83 44.82
C ARG A 16 -4.75 43.07 44.02
N GLN A 17 -5.95 43.63 43.85
CA GLN A 17 -6.99 43.05 42.98
C GLN A 17 -6.59 43.14 41.50
N VAL A 18 -5.98 44.25 41.06
CA VAL A 18 -5.48 44.38 39.68
C VAL A 18 -4.41 43.32 39.38
N LEU A 19 -3.47 43.09 40.32
CA LEU A 19 -2.43 42.06 40.16
C LEU A 19 -3.03 40.64 40.04
N VAL A 20 -4.05 40.32 40.86
CA VAL A 20 -4.73 39.03 40.82
C VAL A 20 -5.47 38.85 39.49
N ILE A 21 -6.17 39.88 39.00
CA ILE A 21 -6.87 39.84 37.72
C ILE A 21 -5.88 39.61 36.56
N VAL A 22 -4.75 40.32 36.55
CA VAL A 22 -3.71 40.14 35.51
C VAL A 22 -3.13 38.72 35.56
N ALA A 23 -2.82 38.20 36.76
CA ALA A 23 -2.31 36.84 36.91
C ALA A 23 -3.31 35.77 36.43
N VAL A 24 -4.61 35.97 36.69
CA VAL A 24 -5.68 35.09 36.20
C VAL A 24 -5.78 35.15 34.67
N LEU A 25 -5.73 36.34 34.06
CA LEU A 25 -5.78 36.50 32.61
C LEU A 25 -4.56 35.87 31.91
N VAL A 26 -3.36 36.03 32.49
CA VAL A 26 -2.15 35.37 32.00
C VAL A 26 -2.27 33.85 32.12
N GLY A 27 -2.75 33.35 33.27
CA GLY A 27 -2.96 31.92 33.49
C GLY A 27 -3.97 31.32 32.50
N ILE A 28 -5.06 32.03 32.22
CA ILE A 28 -6.06 31.64 31.21
C ILE A 28 -5.43 31.62 29.82
N GLY A 29 -4.66 32.64 29.44
CA GLY A 29 -3.97 32.69 28.14
C GLY A 29 -2.99 31.54 27.95
N VAL A 30 -2.16 31.26 28.96
CA VAL A 30 -1.22 30.12 28.94
C VAL A 30 -1.96 28.79 28.86
N PHE A 31 -3.05 28.62 29.62
CA PHE A 31 -3.88 27.42 29.57
C PHE A 31 -4.49 27.19 28.20
N TRP A 32 -5.02 28.22 27.55
CA TRP A 32 -5.56 28.11 26.19
C TRP A 32 -4.48 27.71 25.18
N VAL A 33 -3.29 28.30 25.26
CA VAL A 33 -2.17 27.95 24.37
C VAL A 33 -1.76 26.49 24.57
N LEU A 34 -1.58 26.04 25.82
CA LEU A 34 -1.21 24.65 26.12
C LEU A 34 -2.30 23.68 25.69
N PHE A 35 -3.57 24.03 25.88
CA PHE A 35 -4.70 23.21 25.46
C PHE A 35 -4.77 23.09 23.93
N THR A 36 -4.58 24.19 23.19
CA THR A 36 -4.58 24.17 21.72
C THR A 36 -3.41 23.36 21.17
N VAL A 37 -2.19 23.53 21.71
CA VAL A 37 -1.02 22.75 21.27
C VAL A 37 -1.20 21.26 21.62
N GLY A 38 -1.70 20.96 22.82
CA GLY A 38 -1.99 19.58 23.23
C GLY A 38 -3.10 18.94 22.38
N TYR A 39 -4.12 19.70 22.01
CA TYR A 39 -5.19 19.26 21.12
C TYR A 39 -4.68 18.98 19.70
N LEU A 40 -3.86 19.88 19.14
CA LEU A 40 -3.24 19.68 17.84
C LEU A 40 -2.35 18.44 17.84
N PHE A 41 -1.49 18.29 18.85
CA PHE A 41 -0.63 17.12 18.98
C PHE A 41 -1.43 15.81 19.11
N LEU A 42 -2.48 15.81 19.95
CA LEU A 42 -3.36 14.65 20.08
C LEU A 42 -4.08 14.34 18.76
N SER A 43 -4.51 15.37 18.02
CA SER A 43 -5.13 15.18 16.70
C SER A 43 -4.18 14.57 15.68
N SER A 44 -2.92 15.00 15.63
CA SER A 44 -1.89 14.42 14.76
C SER A 44 -1.66 12.95 15.05
N VAL A 45 -1.54 12.58 16.34
CA VAL A 45 -1.36 11.18 16.76
C VAL A 45 -2.59 10.32 16.42
N GLN A 46 -3.81 10.86 16.47
CA GLN A 46 -5.01 10.11 16.07
C GLN A 46 -5.05 9.87 14.56
N VAL A 47 -4.63 10.85 13.75
CA VAL A 47 -4.55 10.72 12.29
C VAL A 47 -3.53 9.64 11.91
N GLU A 48 -2.31 9.70 12.44
CA GLU A 48 -1.27 8.69 12.17
C GLU A 48 -1.73 7.28 12.54
N ARG A 49 -2.42 7.11 13.68
CA ARG A 49 -3.01 5.81 14.06
C ARG A 49 -4.12 5.36 13.13
N SER A 50 -4.93 6.27 12.60
CA SER A 50 -6.01 5.93 11.69
C SER A 50 -5.47 5.48 10.33
N GLU A 51 -4.43 6.14 9.83
CA GLU A 51 -3.72 5.75 8.62
C GLU A 51 -3.00 4.42 8.79
N ALA A 52 -2.28 4.23 9.91
CA ALA A 52 -1.64 2.95 10.21
C ALA A 52 -2.64 1.79 10.33
N ARG A 53 -3.82 2.03 10.91
CA ARG A 53 -4.90 1.01 10.97
C ARG A 53 -5.55 0.77 9.61
N ALA A 54 -5.76 1.82 8.82
CA ALA A 54 -6.31 1.70 7.47
C ALA A 54 -5.34 0.92 6.56
N SER A 55 -4.05 1.24 6.62
CA SER A 55 -2.99 0.57 5.88
C SER A 55 -2.82 -0.89 6.33
N ALA A 56 -2.85 -1.17 7.63
CA ALA A 56 -2.87 -2.54 8.14
C ALA A 56 -4.13 -3.32 7.73
N SER A 57 -5.29 -2.67 7.69
CA SER A 57 -6.53 -3.29 7.23
C SER A 57 -6.57 -3.52 5.73
N ALA A 58 -5.98 -2.61 4.95
CA ALA A 58 -5.83 -2.74 3.50
C ALA A 58 -4.86 -3.87 3.16
N SER A 59 -3.70 -3.92 3.82
CA SER A 59 -2.75 -5.04 3.72
C SER A 59 -3.39 -6.37 4.13
N ALA A 60 -4.18 -6.41 5.20
CA ALA A 60 -4.92 -7.60 5.62
C ALA A 60 -6.04 -8.00 4.63
N ALA A 61 -6.49 -7.08 3.79
CA ALA A 61 -7.50 -7.30 2.76
C ALA A 61 -6.88 -7.45 1.35
N GLY A 62 -5.55 -7.54 1.22
CA GLY A 62 -4.87 -7.62 -0.08
C GLY A 62 -4.93 -6.33 -0.91
N VAL A 63 -5.42 -5.22 -0.34
CA VAL A 63 -5.58 -3.94 -1.05
C VAL A 63 -4.28 -3.15 -0.98
N GLN A 64 -3.59 -3.07 -2.12
CA GLN A 64 -2.42 -2.21 -2.29
C GLN A 64 -2.86 -0.80 -2.72
N VAL A 65 -2.18 0.23 -2.21
CA VAL A 65 -2.53 1.62 -2.53
C VAL A 65 -2.30 1.87 -4.02
N GLY A 66 -3.35 2.30 -4.73
CA GLY A 66 -3.29 2.59 -6.17
C GLY A 66 -3.60 1.40 -7.08
N ALA A 67 -3.67 0.17 -6.53
CA ALA A 67 -4.09 -1.00 -7.28
C ALA A 67 -5.58 -0.91 -7.66
N PRO A 68 -5.97 -1.35 -8.87
CA PRO A 68 -7.37 -1.33 -9.32
C PRO A 68 -8.35 -2.12 -8.44
N CYS A 69 -7.91 -3.25 -7.91
CA CYS A 69 -8.72 -4.15 -7.10
C CYS A 69 -7.85 -4.83 -6.01
N PRO A 70 -8.45 -5.52 -5.04
CA PRO A 70 -7.69 -6.30 -4.06
C PRO A 70 -6.94 -7.47 -4.72
N ALA A 71 -5.75 -7.77 -4.21
CA ALA A 71 -4.96 -8.93 -4.63
C ALA A 71 -5.49 -10.20 -3.95
N ASP A 72 -6.55 -10.79 -4.50
CA ASP A 72 -7.12 -12.05 -4.05
C ASP A 72 -7.69 -12.87 -5.21
N VAL A 73 -8.01 -14.14 -4.94
CA VAL A 73 -8.53 -15.08 -5.95
C VAL A 73 -9.94 -14.70 -6.42
N GLU A 74 -10.74 -13.98 -5.63
CA GLU A 74 -12.09 -13.55 -6.02
C GLU A 74 -12.04 -12.48 -7.13
N HIS A 75 -10.95 -11.71 -7.19
CA HIS A 75 -10.72 -10.67 -8.20
C HIS A 75 -9.77 -11.11 -9.33
N LEU A 76 -9.41 -12.39 -9.43
CA LEU A 76 -8.45 -12.89 -10.43
C LEU A 76 -8.83 -12.48 -11.87
N ASP A 77 -10.10 -12.62 -12.26
CA ASP A 77 -10.56 -12.26 -13.60
C ASP A 77 -10.43 -10.76 -13.87
N GLU A 78 -10.67 -9.93 -12.86
CA GLU A 78 -10.49 -8.47 -12.95
C GLU A 78 -9.00 -8.12 -13.08
N ILE A 79 -8.14 -8.79 -12.31
CA ILE A 79 -6.69 -8.62 -12.37
C ILE A 79 -6.14 -8.98 -13.76
N LEU A 80 -6.50 -10.16 -14.29
CA LEU A 80 -6.04 -10.61 -15.62
C LEU A 80 -6.55 -9.69 -16.74
N ALA A 81 -7.76 -9.13 -16.59
CA ALA A 81 -8.34 -8.22 -17.57
C ALA A 81 -7.61 -6.87 -17.69
N ILE A 82 -6.75 -6.50 -16.73
CA ILE A 82 -5.98 -5.25 -16.76
C ILE A 82 -5.07 -5.19 -18.00
N GLU A 83 -4.28 -6.24 -18.22
CA GLU A 83 -3.36 -6.35 -19.36
C GLU A 83 -3.96 -7.22 -20.49
N GLY A 84 -5.13 -7.81 -20.26
CA GLY A 84 -5.77 -8.75 -21.19
C GLY A 84 -5.07 -10.12 -21.21
N ASP A 85 -4.46 -10.47 -20.08
CA ASP A 85 -3.71 -11.71 -19.92
C ASP A 85 -4.61 -12.91 -19.64
N SER A 86 -4.01 -14.09 -19.76
CA SER A 86 -4.64 -15.36 -19.44
C SER A 86 -3.62 -16.27 -18.79
N LEU A 87 -4.08 -17.28 -18.06
CA LEU A 87 -3.23 -18.33 -17.52
C LEU A 87 -3.20 -19.55 -18.46
N PRO A 88 -2.21 -20.44 -18.32
CA PRO A 88 -2.19 -21.70 -19.06
C PRO A 88 -3.50 -22.50 -18.93
N GLU A 89 -3.82 -23.31 -19.93
CA GLU A 89 -5.06 -24.11 -19.90
C GLU A 89 -5.07 -25.09 -18.72
N GLY A 90 -6.20 -25.18 -18.01
CA GLY A 90 -6.36 -26.10 -16.87
C GLY A 90 -5.54 -25.70 -15.64
N THR A 91 -5.16 -24.43 -15.52
CA THR A 91 -4.43 -23.90 -14.38
C THR A 91 -5.23 -23.98 -13.07
N GLU A 92 -4.56 -24.35 -11.99
CA GLU A 92 -5.01 -24.16 -10.61
C GLU A 92 -4.25 -22.98 -10.00
N VAL A 93 -4.96 -21.91 -9.64
CA VAL A 93 -4.38 -20.74 -8.96
C VAL A 93 -4.16 -21.09 -7.49
N VAL A 94 -2.93 -20.97 -7.03
CA VAL A 94 -2.50 -21.28 -5.66
C VAL A 94 -2.75 -20.09 -4.75
N SER A 95 -2.34 -18.91 -5.21
CA SER A 95 -2.51 -17.65 -4.47
C SER A 95 -2.48 -16.46 -5.41
N VAL A 96 -3.04 -15.36 -4.94
CA VAL A 96 -2.90 -14.03 -5.53
C VAL A 96 -2.45 -13.13 -4.39
N GLU A 97 -1.31 -12.49 -4.56
CA GLU A 97 -0.69 -11.64 -3.53
C GLU A 97 -0.30 -10.28 -4.14
N PRO A 98 -0.25 -9.20 -3.35
CA PRO A 98 0.21 -7.91 -3.84
C PRO A 98 1.72 -7.94 -4.10
N ALA A 99 2.18 -7.29 -5.17
CA ALA A 99 3.60 -7.10 -5.49
C ALA A 99 4.18 -5.95 -4.63
N VAL A 100 4.49 -6.24 -3.37
CA VAL A 100 4.90 -5.26 -2.36
C VAL A 100 6.29 -4.70 -2.59
N ASN A 101 7.26 -5.51 -3.00
CA ASN A 101 8.63 -5.09 -3.24
C ASN A 101 8.71 -4.15 -4.45
N PHE A 102 7.97 -4.44 -5.52
CA PHE A 102 7.82 -3.53 -6.65
C PHE A 102 7.18 -2.19 -6.22
N ALA A 103 6.04 -2.25 -5.52
CA ALA A 103 5.30 -1.04 -5.11
C ALA A 103 6.10 -0.16 -4.12
N ASP A 104 6.89 -0.77 -3.25
CA ASP A 104 7.76 -0.03 -2.32
C ASP A 104 8.95 0.63 -3.04
N ALA A 105 9.42 0.03 -4.14
CA ALA A 105 10.52 0.56 -4.93
C ALA A 105 10.09 1.71 -5.86
N ILE A 106 8.84 1.70 -6.33
CA ILE A 106 8.32 2.63 -7.34
C ILE A 106 7.21 3.50 -6.73
N PRO A 107 7.42 4.82 -6.57
CA PRO A 107 6.38 5.71 -6.05
C PRO A 107 5.09 5.66 -6.86
N GLY A 108 4.00 5.21 -6.23
CA GLY A 108 2.70 5.03 -6.88
C GLY A 108 2.63 3.79 -7.79
N GLY A 109 3.63 2.91 -7.73
CA GLY A 109 3.60 1.58 -8.32
C GLY A 109 2.67 0.66 -7.53
N TRP A 110 2.10 -0.29 -8.24
CA TRP A 110 1.32 -1.39 -7.70
C TRP A 110 1.55 -2.65 -8.55
N GLY A 111 1.18 -3.81 -8.04
CA GLY A 111 1.19 -5.04 -8.81
C GLY A 111 0.58 -6.23 -8.09
N TYR A 112 0.49 -7.33 -8.83
CA TYR A 112 -0.08 -8.60 -8.39
C TYR A 112 0.89 -9.72 -8.74
N VAL A 113 1.05 -10.67 -7.83
CA VAL A 113 1.74 -11.94 -8.05
C VAL A 113 0.70 -13.05 -7.99
N ILE A 114 0.47 -13.70 -9.12
CA ILE A 114 -0.45 -14.84 -9.23
C ILE A 114 0.39 -16.11 -9.28
N GLU A 115 0.44 -16.85 -8.18
CA GLU A 115 1.05 -18.18 -8.17
C GLU A 115 0.07 -19.21 -8.70
N PHE A 116 0.56 -20.08 -9.57
CA PHE A 116 -0.28 -21.08 -10.20
C PHE A 116 0.45 -22.39 -10.43
N THR A 117 -0.34 -23.45 -10.59
CA THR A 117 0.12 -24.75 -11.09
C THR A 117 -0.62 -25.13 -12.35
N ALA A 118 0.09 -25.77 -13.27
CA ALA A 118 -0.46 -26.22 -14.55
C ALA A 118 0.31 -27.45 -15.03
N SER A 119 -0.27 -28.18 -15.97
CA SER A 119 0.44 -29.30 -16.59
C SER A 119 1.64 -28.79 -17.41
N ASP A 120 2.69 -29.61 -17.48
CA ASP A 120 3.89 -29.33 -18.30
C ASP A 120 3.50 -28.89 -19.72
N GLN A 121 2.66 -29.67 -20.41
CA GLN A 121 2.23 -29.36 -21.77
C GLN A 121 1.46 -28.04 -21.87
N ALA A 122 0.55 -27.76 -20.93
CA ALA A 122 -0.20 -26.49 -20.92
C ALA A 122 0.74 -25.29 -20.78
N ILE A 123 1.79 -25.40 -19.96
CA ILE A 123 2.82 -24.36 -19.81
C ILE A 123 3.58 -24.18 -21.12
N ARG A 124 4.00 -25.26 -21.78
CA ARG A 124 4.72 -25.17 -23.07
C ARG A 124 3.86 -24.56 -24.17
N ASP A 125 2.59 -24.93 -24.24
CA ASP A 125 1.64 -24.38 -25.21
C ASP A 125 1.41 -22.89 -24.96
N TYR A 126 1.24 -22.51 -23.69
CA TYR A 126 1.11 -21.11 -23.28
C TYR A 126 2.34 -20.27 -23.66
N VAL A 127 3.54 -20.74 -23.32
CA VAL A 127 4.81 -20.08 -23.69
C VAL A 127 4.98 -19.98 -25.22
N THR A 128 4.49 -20.99 -25.95
CA THR A 128 4.47 -20.96 -27.42
C THR A 128 3.54 -19.87 -27.95
N GLY A 129 2.38 -19.68 -27.32
CA GLY A 129 1.45 -18.58 -27.61
C GLY A 129 2.06 -17.19 -27.38
N LEU A 130 2.98 -17.06 -26.42
CA LEU A 130 3.72 -15.83 -26.14
C LEU A 130 4.88 -15.57 -27.15
N GLY A 131 5.12 -16.47 -28.09
CA GLY A 131 6.15 -16.32 -29.13
C GLY A 131 7.53 -16.88 -28.77
N HIS A 132 7.65 -17.59 -27.64
CA HIS A 132 8.83 -18.39 -27.31
C HIS A 132 8.66 -19.84 -27.80
N ASN A 133 9.71 -20.64 -27.83
CA ASN A 133 9.56 -22.06 -28.17
C ASN A 133 9.43 -22.89 -26.89
N GLY A 134 8.20 -23.30 -26.56
CA GLY A 134 7.91 -24.09 -25.36
C GLY A 134 8.55 -25.48 -25.36
N GLU A 135 8.86 -26.06 -26.51
CA GLU A 135 9.53 -27.37 -26.59
C GLU A 135 10.96 -27.32 -26.02
N TYR A 136 11.63 -26.16 -26.13
CA TYR A 136 13.00 -25.96 -25.64
C TYR A 136 13.07 -25.30 -24.25
N LEU A 137 11.97 -25.28 -23.50
CA LEU A 137 11.92 -24.64 -22.17
C LEU A 137 12.99 -25.16 -21.20
N ASP A 138 13.31 -26.45 -21.26
CA ASP A 138 14.31 -27.06 -20.38
C ASP A 138 15.74 -26.65 -20.74
N ASP A 139 15.97 -26.26 -22.00
CA ASP A 139 17.29 -25.88 -22.52
C ASP A 139 17.58 -24.39 -22.36
N TYR A 140 16.57 -23.56 -22.05
CA TYR A 140 16.77 -22.13 -21.83
C TYR A 140 17.64 -21.84 -20.60
N PRO A 141 18.39 -20.72 -20.59
CA PRO A 141 19.17 -20.34 -19.43
C PRO A 141 18.30 -20.12 -18.19
N THR A 142 18.91 -20.28 -17.01
CA THR A 142 18.27 -20.00 -15.73
C THR A 142 18.32 -18.51 -15.42
N THR A 143 17.19 -17.93 -15.00
CA THR A 143 17.07 -16.55 -14.55
C THR A 143 17.89 -16.33 -13.28
N GLN A 144 18.65 -15.24 -13.24
CA GLN A 144 19.45 -14.89 -12.07
C GLN A 144 18.59 -14.26 -10.97
N ALA A 145 19.02 -14.38 -9.73
CA ALA A 145 18.39 -13.68 -8.62
C ALA A 145 18.45 -12.15 -8.84
N GLY A 146 17.36 -11.46 -8.56
CA GLY A 146 17.24 -10.00 -8.75
C GLY A 146 17.01 -9.58 -10.21
N ALA A 147 16.49 -10.47 -11.06
CA ALA A 147 15.93 -10.07 -12.34
C ALA A 147 14.78 -9.08 -12.14
N ASP A 148 14.75 -8.02 -12.95
CA ASP A 148 13.64 -7.07 -12.99
C ASP A 148 12.34 -7.83 -13.31
N GLY A 149 11.28 -7.57 -12.55
CA GLY A 149 9.98 -8.26 -12.62
C GLY A 149 9.88 -9.51 -11.76
N ALA A 150 10.94 -9.89 -11.05
CA ALA A 150 10.95 -10.98 -10.08
C ALA A 150 11.20 -10.50 -8.64
N GLU A 151 11.02 -9.22 -8.35
CA GLU A 151 11.26 -8.63 -7.02
C GLU A 151 10.39 -9.28 -5.94
N ASP A 152 9.17 -9.65 -6.31
CA ASP A 152 8.16 -10.21 -5.42
C ASP A 152 8.14 -11.75 -5.42
N VAL A 153 8.99 -12.40 -6.22
CA VAL A 153 9.13 -13.86 -6.27
C VAL A 153 10.51 -14.25 -5.74
N ASP A 154 10.53 -15.06 -4.67
CA ASP A 154 11.79 -15.55 -4.10
C ASP A 154 12.43 -16.63 -4.99
N LEU A 155 13.17 -16.18 -6.01
CA LEU A 155 13.86 -17.05 -6.97
C LEU A 155 14.89 -17.99 -6.31
N SER A 156 15.33 -17.72 -5.07
CA SER A 156 16.22 -18.64 -4.35
C SER A 156 15.52 -19.95 -3.95
N ARG A 157 14.18 -19.95 -3.92
CA ARG A 157 13.32 -21.11 -3.67
C ARG A 157 12.74 -21.72 -4.93
N VAL A 158 12.99 -21.12 -6.09
CA VAL A 158 12.54 -21.63 -7.39
C VAL A 158 13.65 -22.45 -8.02
N SER A 159 13.34 -23.69 -8.39
CA SER A 159 14.29 -24.57 -9.08
C SER A 159 14.48 -24.15 -10.53
N ALA A 160 15.73 -23.86 -10.92
CA ALA A 160 16.10 -23.49 -12.29
C ALA A 160 15.10 -22.52 -12.97
N PRO A 161 14.80 -21.36 -12.35
CA PRO A 161 13.79 -20.44 -12.85
C PRO A 161 14.04 -20.07 -14.31
N TRP A 162 12.97 -19.96 -15.07
CA TRP A 162 12.97 -19.31 -16.38
C TRP A 162 11.97 -18.16 -16.35
N MET A 163 12.29 -17.06 -17.02
CA MET A 163 11.46 -15.86 -16.98
C MET A 163 11.38 -15.23 -18.37
N THR A 164 10.20 -14.68 -18.68
CA THR A 164 10.01 -13.78 -19.81
C THR A 164 9.01 -12.68 -19.45
N GLY A 165 9.14 -11.51 -20.09
CA GLY A 165 8.23 -10.38 -19.91
C GLY A 165 7.45 -10.07 -21.19
N PHE A 166 6.21 -9.63 -21.04
CA PHE A 166 5.32 -9.18 -22.10
C PHE A 166 4.36 -8.11 -21.57
N GLY A 167 4.32 -6.94 -22.23
CA GLY A 167 3.54 -5.80 -21.72
C GLY A 167 4.04 -5.35 -20.35
N ASN A 168 3.13 -5.18 -19.40
CA ASN A 168 3.48 -4.94 -17.98
C ASN A 168 3.48 -6.22 -17.14
N THR A 169 3.60 -7.38 -17.79
CA THR A 169 3.48 -8.69 -17.16
C THR A 169 4.75 -9.49 -17.32
N ASP A 170 5.15 -10.16 -16.25
CA ASP A 170 6.29 -11.06 -16.21
C ASP A 170 5.84 -12.48 -15.85
N LEU A 171 6.22 -13.46 -16.67
CA LEU A 171 6.00 -14.87 -16.42
C LEU A 171 7.28 -15.50 -15.91
N ILE A 172 7.20 -16.11 -14.73
CA ILE A 172 8.28 -16.87 -14.10
C ILE A 172 7.83 -18.32 -13.99
N LEU A 173 8.64 -19.26 -14.46
CA LEU A 173 8.37 -20.68 -14.44
C LEU A 173 9.45 -21.42 -13.65
N GLU A 174 9.02 -22.36 -12.82
CA GLU A 174 9.92 -23.31 -12.18
C GLU A 174 10.19 -24.51 -13.09
N ARG A 175 11.43 -25.03 -13.07
CA ARG A 175 11.80 -26.25 -13.79
C ARG A 175 12.28 -27.33 -12.83
N PRO A 176 11.77 -28.59 -12.93
CA PRO A 176 10.83 -29.09 -13.95
C PRO A 176 9.44 -28.42 -13.88
N LEU A 177 8.79 -28.31 -15.04
CA LEU A 177 7.56 -27.52 -15.21
C LEU A 177 6.42 -28.07 -14.37
N GLY A 178 5.61 -27.16 -13.81
CA GLY A 178 4.43 -27.51 -13.01
C GLY A 178 3.94 -26.38 -12.11
N ARG A 179 4.82 -25.43 -11.78
CA ARG A 179 4.50 -24.23 -11.00
C ARG A 179 5.05 -23.00 -11.73
N GLY A 180 4.31 -21.89 -11.64
CA GLY A 180 4.70 -20.62 -12.19
C GLY A 180 4.08 -19.45 -11.44
N TRP A 181 4.58 -18.26 -11.76
CA TRP A 181 4.09 -17.00 -11.24
C TRP A 181 3.87 -16.05 -12.42
N LEU A 182 2.72 -15.38 -12.42
CA LEU A 182 2.43 -14.27 -13.31
C LEU A 182 2.45 -13.00 -12.48
N VAL A 183 3.36 -12.08 -12.81
CA VAL A 183 3.55 -10.82 -12.09
C VAL A 183 3.03 -9.69 -12.98
N ILE A 184 1.91 -9.06 -12.61
CA ILE A 184 1.32 -7.94 -13.35
C ILE A 184 1.64 -6.67 -12.58
N ARG A 185 2.29 -5.70 -13.24
CA ARG A 185 2.75 -4.45 -12.61
C ARG A 185 2.07 -3.25 -13.25
N GLY A 186 1.95 -2.16 -12.51
CA GLY A 186 1.42 -0.92 -13.06
C GLY A 186 1.66 0.29 -12.17
N GLY A 187 1.32 1.47 -12.69
CA GLY A 187 1.67 2.73 -12.04
C GLY A 187 3.19 3.00 -12.06
N GLY A 188 3.61 3.98 -11.27
CA GLY A 188 4.96 4.55 -11.39
C GLY A 188 5.07 5.58 -12.51
N MET A 189 5.81 6.65 -12.24
CA MET A 189 6.10 7.74 -13.19
C MET A 189 7.55 7.67 -13.63
#